data_AF-A0A942TY12-F1
#
_entry.id   AF-A0A942TY12-F1
#
_cell.length_a   1.000
_cell.length_b   1.000
_cell.length_c   1.000
_cell.angle_alpha   90.00
_cell.angle_beta   90.00
_cell.angle_gamma   90.00
#
_symmetry.space_group_name_H-M   'P 1'
#
loop_
_entity.id
_entity.type
_entity.pdbx_description
1 polymer ?
#
loop_
_entity_poly.entity_id
_entity_poly.type
_entity_poly.pdbx_seq_one_letter_code
_entity_poly.pdbx_strand_id
1 'polypeptide(L)' 'MRQEIVQYIYSKKELKQMIREQPYWYRKLSRDPELLNQFEIASLHYFQKTIPHKVEKFTNGLQMASMMMSMLQTMASE' A
#
# COMPACT_ATOMS: atom_id res chain seq x y z
N MET A 1 -18.90 -2.15 16.31
CA MET A 1 -18.97 -2.95 15.07
C MET A 1 -19.85 -4.16 15.30
N ARG A 2 -20.74 -4.50 14.36
CA ARG A 2 -21.60 -5.70 14.50
C ARG A 2 -20.75 -6.98 14.39
N GLN A 3 -21.20 -8.05 15.04
CA GLN A 3 -20.42 -9.29 15.18
C GLN A 3 -20.22 -9.99 13.83
N GLU A 4 -21.23 -10.00 12.98
CA GLU A 4 -21.19 -10.58 11.64
C GLU A 4 -20.11 -9.94 10.75
N ILE A 5 -19.91 -8.62 10.88
CA ILE A 5 -18.87 -7.89 10.15
C ILE A 5 -17.49 -8.23 10.70
N VAL A 6 -17.34 -8.32 12.02
CA VAL A 6 -16.09 -8.74 12.65
C VAL A 6 -15.70 -10.13 12.16
N GLN A 7 -16.64 -11.08 12.17
CA GLN A 7 -16.39 -12.45 11.70
C GLN A 7 -15.98 -12.47 10.23
N TYR A 8 -16.65 -11.70 9.38
CA TYR A 8 -16.31 -11.57 7.96
C TYR A 8 -14.91 -10.97 7.72
N ILE A 9 -14.55 -9.92 8.44
CA ILE A 9 -13.22 -9.30 8.34
C ILE A 9 -12.14 -10.27 8.81
N TYR A 10 -12.42 -11.04 9.85
CA TYR A 10 -11.46 -11.99 10.42
C TYR A 10 -11.33 -13.27 9.59
N SER A 11 -12.32 -13.61 8.77
CA SER A 11 -12.23 -14.72 7.82
C SER A 11 -11.28 -14.42 6.65
N LYS A 12 -11.10 -13.14 6.29
CA LYS A 12 -10.18 -12.70 5.22
C LYS A 12 -8.87 -12.15 5.80
N LYS A 13 -7.75 -12.79 5.49
CA LYS A 13 -6.41 -12.41 6.00
C LYS A 13 -6.04 -10.96 5.69
N GLU A 14 -6.31 -10.50 4.47
CA GLU A 14 -6.00 -9.13 4.02
C GLU A 14 -6.83 -8.09 4.78
N LEU A 15 -8.15 -8.28 4.87
CA LEU A 15 -9.03 -7.38 5.63
C LEU A 15 -8.63 -7.30 7.11
N LYS A 16 -8.31 -8.45 7.71
CA LYS A 16 -7.79 -8.53 9.09
C LYS A 16 -6.47 -7.77 9.27
N GLN A 17 -5.61 -7.79 8.26
CA GLN A 17 -4.35 -7.06 8.30
C GLN A 17 -4.60 -5.54 8.14
N MET A 18 -5.43 -5.13 7.18
CA MET A 18 -5.72 -3.71 6.95
C MET A 18 -6.41 -3.06 8.15
N ILE A 19 -7.33 -3.74 8.84
CA ILE A 19 -8.02 -3.14 10.00
C ILE A 19 -7.08 -2.90 11.18
N ARG A 20 -5.95 -3.64 11.26
CA ARG A 20 -4.89 -3.44 12.26
C ARG A 20 -3.96 -2.30 11.86
N GLU A 21 -3.61 -2.22 10.59
CA GLU A 21 -2.71 -1.18 10.06
C GLU A 21 -3.42 0.18 9.94
N GLN A 22 -4.72 0.19 9.67
CA GLN A 22 -5.55 1.37 9.47
C GLN A 22 -6.76 1.36 10.44
N PRO A 23 -6.56 1.72 11.73
CA PRO A 23 -7.63 1.69 12.75
C PRO A 23 -8.74 2.74 12.52
N TYR A 24 -8.57 3.65 11.55
CA TYR A 24 -9.64 4.51 11.05
C TYR A 24 -10.84 3.68 10.55
N TRP A 25 -10.58 2.59 9.82
CA TRP A 25 -11.65 1.75 9.28
C TRP A 25 -12.44 1.02 10.36
N TYR A 26 -11.80 0.60 11.45
CA TYR A 26 -12.50 0.03 12.61
C TYR A 26 -13.52 1.02 13.21
N ARG A 27 -13.13 2.30 13.33
CA ARG A 27 -14.01 3.36 13.81
C ARG A 27 -15.13 3.66 12.82
N LYS A 28 -14.83 3.68 11.52
CA LYS A 28 -15.80 3.93 10.44
C LYS A 28 -16.87 2.83 10.38
N LEU A 29 -16.45 1.56 10.31
CA LEU A 29 -17.32 0.38 10.28
C LEU A 29 -18.09 0.15 11.59
N SER A 30 -17.56 0.66 12.71
CA SER A 30 -18.29 0.63 13.99
C SER A 30 -19.47 1.59 14.03
N ARG A 31 -19.37 2.72 13.33
CA ARG A 31 -20.44 3.73 13.24
C ARG A 31 -21.42 3.41 12.12
N ASP A 32 -20.90 3.01 10.97
CA ASP A 32 -21.68 2.68 9.79
C ASP A 32 -21.23 1.31 9.22
N PRO A 33 -22.02 0.25 9.50
CA PRO A 33 -21.74 -1.09 9.03
C PRO A 33 -21.91 -1.28 7.52
N GLU A 34 -22.62 -0.39 6.81
CA GLU A 34 -22.85 -0.52 5.36
C GLU A 34 -21.60 -0.18 4.53
N LEU A 35 -20.61 0.47 5.15
CA LEU A 35 -19.33 0.81 4.54
C LEU A 35 -18.39 -0.38 4.35
N LEU A 36 -18.85 -1.61 4.65
CA LEU A 36 -18.06 -2.83 4.46
C LEU A 36 -17.56 -2.98 3.02
N ASN A 37 -18.40 -2.64 2.03
CA ASN A 37 -18.02 -2.72 0.62
C ASN A 37 -16.91 -1.72 0.28
N GLN A 38 -16.98 -0.49 0.80
CA GLN A 38 -15.91 0.50 0.65
C GLN A 38 -14.60 0.05 1.30
N PHE A 39 -14.69 -0.63 2.45
CA PHE A 39 -13.53 -1.19 3.14
C PHE A 39 -12.86 -2.29 2.32
N GLU A 40 -13.62 -3.14 1.63
CA GLU A 40 -13.05 -4.14 0.72
C GLU A 40 -12.31 -3.51 -0.46
N ILE A 41 -12.95 -2.53 -1.11
CA ILE A 41 -12.34 -1.79 -2.23
C ILE A 41 -11.04 -1.12 -1.76
N ALA A 42 -11.06 -0.44 -0.61
CA ALA A 42 -9.89 0.19 -0.04
C ALA A 42 -8.77 -0.83 0.28
N SER A 43 -9.11 -2.03 0.73
CA SER A 43 -8.15 -3.13 0.95
C SER A 43 -7.47 -3.56 -0.35
N LEU A 44 -8.22 -3.65 -1.45
CA LEU A 44 -7.67 -3.99 -2.76
C LEU A 44 -6.65 -2.94 -3.24
N HIS A 45 -6.94 -1.66 -3.03
CA HIS A 45 -6.01 -0.57 -3.35
C HIS A 45 -4.79 -0.55 -2.41
N TYR A 46 -5.00 -0.75 -1.11
CA TYR A 46 -3.97 -0.64 -0.07
C TYR A 46 -2.88 -1.72 -0.18
N PHE A 47 -3.28 -2.98 -0.36
CA PHE A 47 -2.33 -4.09 -0.57
C PHE A 47 -1.72 -4.12 -1.97
N GLN A 48 -1.96 -3.09 -2.79
CA GLN A 48 -1.27 -2.87 -4.05
C GLN A 48 -1.30 -4.10 -4.97
N LYS A 49 -2.50 -4.60 -5.27
CA LYS A 49 -2.73 -5.25 -6.58
C LYS A 49 -2.65 -4.25 -7.75
N THR A 50 -2.56 -2.95 -7.45
CA THR A 50 -2.01 -1.92 -8.33
C THR A 50 -0.66 -1.48 -7.76
N ILE A 51 0.36 -1.42 -8.62
CA ILE A 51 1.78 -1.14 -8.31
C ILE A 51 2.12 0.35 -8.57
N PRO A 52 1.77 1.37 -7.75
CA PRO A 52 2.34 2.70 -7.97
C PRO A 52 3.57 2.97 -7.12
N HIS A 53 3.62 2.53 -5.86
CA HIS A 53 4.68 3.00 -4.94
C HIS A 53 5.98 2.19 -4.94
N LYS A 54 6.00 1.00 -5.56
CA LYS A 54 7.27 0.30 -5.81
C LYS A 54 8.06 0.91 -6.97
N VAL A 55 7.41 1.69 -7.84
CA VAL A 55 8.07 2.33 -9.00
C VAL A 55 8.84 3.58 -8.59
N GLU A 56 8.35 4.33 -7.60
CA GLU A 56 9.00 5.56 -7.12
C GLU A 56 10.38 5.28 -6.48
N LYS A 57 10.54 4.13 -5.81
CA LYS A 57 11.85 3.68 -5.33
C LYS A 57 12.75 3.14 -6.45
N PHE A 58 12.17 2.69 -7.57
CA PHE A 58 12.92 2.17 -8.72
C PHE A 58 13.49 3.29 -9.60
N THR A 59 12.75 4.39 -9.80
CA THR A 59 13.22 5.57 -10.55
C THR A 59 14.41 6.24 -9.88
N ASN A 60 14.40 6.34 -8.55
CA ASN A 60 15.49 6.96 -7.79
C ASN A 60 16.81 6.17 -7.91
N GLY A 61 16.74 4.84 -8.00
CA GLY A 61 17.92 3.99 -8.21
C GLY A 61 18.58 4.19 -9.59
N LEU A 62 17.77 4.27 -10.66
CA LEU A 62 18.27 4.49 -12.03
C LEU A 62 18.90 5.88 -12.21
N GLN A 63 18.33 6.90 -11.57
CA GLN A 63 18.81 8.27 -11.68
C GLN A 63 20.18 8.46 -11.00
N MET A 64 20.39 7.84 -9.83
CA MET A 64 21.71 7.84 -9.18
C MET A 64 22.76 7.01 -9.95
N ALA A 65 22.37 5.87 -10.54
CA ALA A 65 23.26 5.06 -11.38
C ALA A 65 23.72 5.83 -12.64
N SER A 66 22.84 6.60 -13.26
CA SER A 66 23.15 7.42 -14.43
C SER A 66 24.12 8.57 -14.10
N MET A 67 23.94 9.19 -12.93
CA MET A 67 24.85 10.23 -12.43
C MET A 67 26.24 9.66 -12.13
N MET A 68 26.31 8.48 -11.48
CA MET A 68 27.59 7.79 -11.21
C MET A 68 28.32 7.38 -12.50
N MET A 69 27.62 6.84 -13.50
CA MET A 69 28.24 6.51 -14.80
C MET A 69 28.78 7.75 -15.53
N SER A 70 28.06 8.87 -15.46
CA SER A 70 28.49 10.13 -16.07
C SER A 70 29.76 10.69 -15.40
N MET A 71 29.88 10.55 -14.07
CA MET A 71 31.10 10.89 -13.34
C MET A 71 32.28 9.98 -13.71
N LEU A 72 32.05 8.66 -13.83
CA LEU A 72 33.10 7.72 -14.24
C LEU A 72 33.59 7.98 -15.67
N GLN A 73 32.70 8.31 -16.61
CA GLN A 73 33.09 8.68 -17.97
C GLN A 73 33.93 9.95 -18.00
N THR A 74 33.56 10.97 -17.21
CA THR A 74 34.32 12.23 -17.16
C THR A 74 35.70 12.03 -16.54
N MET A 75 35.84 11.18 -15.51
CA MET A 75 37.14 10.83 -14.92
C MET A 75 38.01 9.92 -15.79
N ALA A 76 37.42 9.07 -16.63
CA ALA A 76 38.15 8.18 -17.53
C ALA A 76 38.52 8.84 -18.87
N SER A 77 38.00 10.05 -19.14
CA SER A 77 38.26 10.82 -20.36
C SER A 77 39.32 11.92 -20.16
N GLU A 78 39.96 11.99 -19.00
CA GLU A 78 41.15 12.79 -18.70
C GLU A 78 42.43 11.94 -18.74
#